data_AF-A0A0J7K8M3-F1
#
_entry.id   AF-A0A0J7K8M3-F1
#
_cell.length_a   1.000
_cell.length_b   1.000
_cell.length_c   1.000
_cell.angle_alpha   90.00
_cell.angle_beta   90.00
_cell.angle_gamma   90.00
#
_symmetry.space_group_name_H-M   'P 1'
#
loop_
_entity.id
_entity.type
_entity.pdbx_description
1 polymer ?
#
loop_
_entity_poly.entity_id
_entity_poly.type
_entity_poly.pdbx_seq_one_letter_code
_entity_poly.pdbx_strand_id
1 'polypeptide(L)'
;MKFQHRENKKRKKKKEKKISFVCNTNFCSLLKVLGSQTEYHFVHRALPHVRSKRSVPHTRKLKVDPLVATAIQQPGFKRVKRGYKPLSVDNLVPLYEMKNPTNPGSKDPTDPFFKYQWYLKNVGQNGGKPKLDLNVEAAWAQGVTGKNVTTAIMDD
;
A
#
# COMPACT_ATOMS: atom_id res chain seq x y z
N MET A 1 5.99 0.86 -18.46
CA MET A 1 5.25 0.44 -19.68
C MET A 1 6.05 -0.71 -20.27
N LYS A 2 5.40 -1.82 -20.67
CA LYS A 2 6.02 -2.99 -21.34
C LYS A 2 5.45 -3.16 -22.77
N PHE A 3 6.14 -3.86 -23.67
CA PHE A 3 6.09 -3.74 -25.14
C PHE A 3 7.01 -4.70 -25.96
N GLN A 4 6.47 -5.60 -26.79
CA GLN A 4 7.29 -6.43 -27.70
C GLN A 4 7.30 -5.92 -29.16
N HIS A 5 8.45 -6.03 -29.89
CA HIS A 5 8.46 -6.26 -31.35
C HIS A 5 9.83 -6.72 -31.98
N ARG A 6 9.74 -7.46 -33.11
CA ARG A 6 10.79 -8.13 -33.94
C ARG A 6 11.92 -7.21 -34.47
N GLU A 7 13.08 -7.81 -34.80
CA GLU A 7 14.36 -7.11 -35.07
C GLU A 7 14.76 -6.91 -36.54
N ASN A 8 15.37 -5.76 -36.88
CA ASN A 8 16.33 -5.62 -38.00
C ASN A 8 17.24 -4.36 -37.90
N LYS A 9 18.44 -4.40 -38.52
CA LYS A 9 19.64 -3.53 -38.31
C LYS A 9 19.52 -1.98 -38.44
N LYS A 10 18.40 -1.40 -38.88
CA LYS A 10 18.16 0.09 -38.92
C LYS A 10 18.00 0.75 -37.52
N ARG A 11 18.44 0.08 -36.45
CA ARG A 11 17.97 0.28 -35.07
C ARG A 11 18.71 1.34 -34.24
N LYS A 12 19.98 1.67 -34.51
CA LYS A 12 20.71 2.66 -33.67
C LYS A 12 20.16 4.09 -33.82
N LYS A 13 20.14 4.62 -35.06
CA LYS A 13 19.58 5.96 -35.34
C LYS A 13 18.10 6.10 -34.96
N LYS A 14 17.31 5.02 -35.06
CA LYS A 14 15.88 5.02 -34.71
C LYS A 14 15.65 4.97 -33.19
N LYS A 15 16.56 4.37 -32.42
CA LYS A 15 16.55 4.34 -30.94
C LYS A 15 16.87 5.71 -30.35
N GLU A 16 17.92 6.38 -30.83
CA GLU A 16 18.29 7.74 -30.39
C GLU A 16 17.19 8.76 -30.71
N LYS A 17 16.60 8.70 -31.92
CA LYS A 17 15.47 9.55 -32.29
C LYS A 17 14.22 9.31 -31.40
N LYS A 18 13.97 8.08 -30.98
CA LYS A 18 12.86 7.77 -30.04
C LYS A 18 13.06 8.41 -28.67
N ILE A 19 14.28 8.31 -28.12
CA ILE A 19 14.61 8.88 -26.81
C ILE A 19 14.53 10.41 -26.88
N SER A 20 15.05 11.00 -27.95
CA SER A 20 15.00 12.45 -28.20
C SER A 20 13.58 12.99 -28.42
N PHE A 21 12.73 12.31 -29.19
CA PHE A 21 11.35 12.76 -29.45
C PHE A 21 10.49 12.82 -28.18
N VAL A 22 10.62 11.81 -27.32
CA VAL A 22 9.78 11.72 -26.11
C VAL A 22 10.16 12.80 -25.09
N CYS A 23 11.43 13.22 -25.04
CA CYS A 23 11.85 14.38 -24.24
C CYS A 23 11.11 15.68 -24.58
N ASN A 24 10.63 15.86 -25.83
CA ASN A 24 9.84 17.03 -26.21
C ASN A 24 8.40 17.02 -25.65
N THR A 25 7.94 15.89 -25.11
CA THR A 25 6.54 15.69 -24.66
C THR A 25 6.35 15.71 -23.14
N ASN A 26 7.27 16.35 -22.39
CA ASN A 26 7.35 16.33 -20.91
C ASN A 26 7.49 14.92 -20.29
N PHE A 27 7.70 13.90 -21.13
CA PHE A 27 8.02 12.54 -20.73
C PHE A 27 9.54 12.36 -20.78
N CYS A 28 10.14 12.00 -19.65
CA CYS A 28 11.56 11.64 -19.62
C CYS A 28 11.69 10.12 -19.60
N SER A 29 12.54 9.59 -20.48
CA SER A 29 12.95 8.18 -20.41
C SER A 29 13.76 7.95 -19.15
N LEU A 30 13.36 6.96 -18.35
CA LEU A 30 14.16 6.50 -17.22
C LEU A 30 15.14 5.43 -17.69
N LEU A 31 14.62 4.25 -18.02
CA LEU A 31 15.42 3.05 -18.27
C LEU A 31 14.67 2.11 -19.22
N LYS A 32 15.44 1.22 -19.86
CA LYS A 32 14.91 0.08 -20.60
C LYS A 32 14.33 -0.93 -19.61
N VAL A 33 13.22 -1.59 -19.97
CA VAL A 33 12.69 -2.67 -19.13
C VAL A 33 13.67 -3.85 -19.13
N LEU A 34 13.96 -4.38 -17.95
CA LEU A 34 14.81 -5.57 -17.79
C LEU A 34 14.27 -6.73 -18.63
N GLY A 35 15.17 -7.41 -19.34
CA GLY A 35 14.84 -8.54 -20.21
C GLY A 35 14.17 -8.18 -21.54
N SER A 36 13.87 -6.90 -21.80
CA SER A 36 13.28 -6.50 -23.07
C SER A 36 14.22 -5.68 -23.94
N GLN A 37 14.07 -5.84 -25.26
CA GLN A 37 14.86 -5.13 -26.27
C GLN A 37 14.22 -3.82 -26.75
N THR A 38 12.91 -3.69 -26.54
CA THR A 38 12.07 -2.68 -27.20
C THR A 38 11.27 -1.83 -26.24
N GLU A 39 11.37 -2.11 -24.93
CA GLU A 39 10.55 -1.49 -23.90
C GLU A 39 11.30 -0.47 -23.09
N TYR A 40 10.60 0.58 -22.72
CA TYR A 40 11.17 1.70 -21.98
C TYR A 40 10.17 2.21 -20.93
N HIS A 41 10.71 2.59 -19.78
CA HIS A 41 9.98 3.32 -18.74
C HIS A 41 10.11 4.81 -18.96
N PHE A 42 8.98 5.51 -18.80
CA PHE A 42 8.91 6.96 -18.91
C PHE A 42 8.20 7.53 -17.68
N VAL A 43 8.62 8.71 -17.27
CA VAL A 43 7.97 9.51 -16.22
C VAL A 43 7.62 10.87 -16.77
N HIS A 44 6.43 11.36 -16.45
CA HIS A 44 6.02 12.70 -16.80
C HIS A 44 6.44 13.69 -15.72
N ARG A 45 7.25 14.70 -16.07
CA ARG A 45 7.80 15.66 -15.09
C ARG A 45 6.78 16.70 -14.61
N ALA A 46 5.81 17.08 -15.44
CA ALA A 46 4.84 18.12 -15.11
C ALA A 46 3.58 17.62 -14.37
N LEU A 47 3.56 16.36 -13.92
CA LEU A 47 2.48 15.84 -13.08
C LEU A 47 3.07 15.46 -11.71
N PRO A 48 2.58 16.05 -10.60
CA PRO A 48 3.00 15.63 -9.27
C PRO A 48 2.65 14.16 -9.04
N HIS A 49 3.49 13.52 -8.23
CA HIS A 49 3.48 12.09 -7.94
C HIS A 49 2.07 11.57 -7.58
N VAL A 50 1.73 10.38 -8.10
CA VAL A 50 0.55 9.56 -7.78
C VAL A 50 -0.79 10.29 -7.92
N ARG A 51 -1.37 10.23 -9.14
CA ARG A 51 -2.81 10.47 -9.33
C ARG A 51 -3.54 9.13 -9.28
N SER A 52 -4.64 9.05 -8.52
CA SER A 52 -5.50 7.86 -8.44
C SER A 52 -6.26 7.56 -9.74
N LYS A 53 -6.44 8.57 -10.61
CA LYS A 53 -7.14 8.47 -11.91
C LYS A 53 -6.17 8.42 -13.09
N ARG A 54 -6.52 7.63 -14.12
CA ARG A 54 -5.78 7.44 -15.38
C ARG A 54 -5.52 8.79 -16.09
N SER A 55 -4.29 9.02 -16.55
CA SER A 55 -3.91 10.23 -17.33
C SER A 55 -4.21 10.04 -18.82
N VAL A 56 -5.51 9.95 -19.16
CA VAL A 56 -5.99 9.66 -20.52
C VAL A 56 -5.43 10.61 -21.59
N PRO A 57 -5.46 11.95 -21.43
CA PRO A 57 -4.99 12.87 -22.48
C PRO A 57 -3.50 12.69 -22.79
N HIS A 58 -2.72 12.36 -21.76
CA HIS A 58 -1.28 12.25 -21.86
C HIS A 58 -0.85 10.91 -22.47
N THR A 59 -1.54 9.82 -22.09
CA THR A 59 -1.37 8.52 -22.72
C THR A 59 -1.77 8.56 -24.21
N ARG A 60 -2.79 9.36 -24.57
CA ARG A 60 -3.20 9.54 -25.97
C ARG A 60 -2.10 10.16 -26.82
N LYS A 61 -1.36 11.16 -26.32
CA LYS A 61 -0.23 11.76 -27.04
C LYS A 61 0.84 10.72 -27.41
N LEU A 62 1.13 9.79 -26.52
CA LEU A 62 2.06 8.69 -26.81
C LEU A 62 1.50 7.72 -27.84
N LYS A 63 0.20 7.39 -27.76
CA LYS A 63 -0.42 6.42 -28.69
C LYS A 63 -0.56 6.93 -30.12
N VAL A 64 -0.61 8.25 -30.32
CA VAL A 64 -0.73 8.87 -31.65
C VAL A 64 0.62 8.92 -32.36
N ASP A 65 1.74 8.77 -31.64
CA ASP A 65 3.08 8.84 -32.23
C ASP A 65 3.37 7.61 -33.13
N PRO A 66 3.74 7.81 -34.42
CA PRO A 66 4.08 6.73 -35.34
C PRO A 66 5.21 5.80 -34.88
N LEU A 67 6.08 6.28 -33.97
CA LEU A 67 7.18 5.49 -33.42
C LEU A 67 6.72 4.60 -32.25
N VAL A 68 5.56 4.84 -31.67
CA VAL A 68 5.07 4.19 -30.46
C VAL A 68 3.91 3.26 -30.80
N ALA A 69 4.15 1.94 -30.78
CA ALA A 69 3.11 0.99 -31.18
C ALA A 69 1.99 0.78 -30.13
N THR A 70 2.23 1.05 -28.85
CA THR A 70 1.31 0.91 -27.70
C THR A 70 1.68 1.89 -26.57
N ALA A 71 0.86 2.09 -25.54
CA ALA A 71 1.29 2.83 -24.35
C ALA A 71 0.37 2.45 -23.19
N ILE A 72 0.95 1.94 -22.10
CA ILE A 72 0.23 1.38 -20.94
C ILE A 72 0.66 2.03 -19.60
N GLN A 73 -0.14 2.95 -19.07
CA GLN A 73 0.15 3.53 -17.75
C GLN A 73 0.29 2.41 -16.70
N GLN A 74 1.43 2.34 -16.01
CA GLN A 74 1.63 1.36 -14.94
C GLN A 74 0.96 1.92 -13.67
N PRO A 75 -0.01 1.22 -13.07
CA PRO A 75 -0.48 1.58 -11.74
C PRO A 75 0.67 1.37 -10.75
N GLY A 76 0.82 2.28 -9.80
CA GLY A 76 1.75 2.08 -8.70
C GLY A 76 1.32 0.88 -7.84
N PHE A 77 2.26 0.29 -7.11
CA PHE A 77 1.93 -0.74 -6.13
C PHE A 77 1.01 -0.14 -5.05
N LYS A 78 -0.17 -0.74 -4.85
CA LYS A 78 -1.06 -0.36 -3.75
C LYS A 78 -0.46 -0.91 -2.45
N ARG A 79 -0.15 -0.03 -1.50
CA ARG A 79 0.25 -0.45 -0.15
C ARG A 79 -0.93 -1.20 0.48
N VAL A 80 -0.74 -2.49 0.76
CA VAL A 80 -1.67 -3.33 1.52
C VAL A 80 -0.90 -3.96 2.68
N LYS A 81 -1.50 -3.99 3.88
CA LYS A 81 -0.89 -4.61 5.05
C LYS A 81 -1.01 -6.13 4.91
N ARG A 82 0.12 -6.84 4.86
CA ARG A 82 0.14 -8.32 4.82
C ARG A 82 -0.57 -8.87 6.05
N GLY A 83 -1.40 -9.90 5.85
CA GLY A 83 -2.15 -10.55 6.94
C GLY A 83 -3.29 -9.72 7.54
N TYR A 84 -3.65 -8.57 6.95
CA TYR A 84 -4.82 -7.83 7.38
C TYR A 84 -6.09 -8.61 7.00
N LYS A 85 -6.78 -9.15 8.00
CA LYS A 85 -8.13 -9.70 7.83
C LYS A 85 -9.10 -8.53 7.65
N PRO A 86 -9.87 -8.47 6.55
CA PRO A 86 -10.87 -7.42 6.39
C PRO A 86 -11.92 -7.53 7.49
N LEU A 87 -12.46 -6.39 7.91
CA LEU A 87 -13.59 -6.35 8.85
C LEU A 87 -14.80 -7.00 8.16
N SER A 88 -15.17 -8.22 8.56
CA SER A 88 -16.45 -8.84 8.22
C SER A 88 -17.35 -8.80 9.45
N VAL A 89 -18.66 -8.80 9.22
CA VAL A 89 -19.67 -8.85 10.31
C VAL A 89 -19.44 -10.05 11.24
N ASP A 90 -18.98 -11.19 10.71
CA ASP A 90 -18.68 -12.40 11.49
C ASP A 90 -17.49 -12.22 12.44
N ASN A 91 -16.59 -11.28 12.15
CA ASN A 91 -15.42 -10.99 12.98
C ASN A 91 -15.67 -9.81 13.94
N LEU A 92 -16.87 -9.25 13.98
CA LEU A 92 -17.20 -8.20 14.95
C LEU A 92 -17.69 -8.88 16.23
N VAL A 93 -17.12 -8.51 17.37
CA VAL A 93 -17.69 -8.88 18.67
C VAL A 93 -18.85 -7.91 18.93
N PRO A 94 -20.09 -8.39 19.08
CA PRO A 94 -21.20 -7.55 19.47
C PRO A 94 -20.94 -6.90 20.83
N LEU A 95 -21.39 -5.65 21.01
CA LEU A 95 -21.13 -4.89 22.24
C LEU A 95 -21.66 -5.56 23.51
N TYR A 96 -22.72 -6.38 23.38
CA TYR A 96 -23.26 -7.14 24.50
C TYR A 96 -22.31 -8.29 24.92
N GLU A 97 -21.64 -8.95 23.97
CA GLU A 97 -20.70 -10.04 24.27
C GLU A 97 -19.42 -9.53 24.95
N MET A 98 -18.96 -8.33 24.59
CA MET A 98 -17.82 -7.69 25.27
C MET A 98 -18.11 -7.39 26.75
N LYS A 99 -19.38 -7.20 27.14
CA LYS A 99 -19.77 -6.87 28.52
C LYS A 99 -20.29 -8.07 29.30
N ASN A 100 -20.36 -9.26 28.70
CA ASN A 100 -20.82 -10.46 29.38
C ASN A 100 -19.74 -10.91 30.38
N PRO A 101 -20.01 -10.91 31.70
CA PRO A 101 -19.01 -11.23 32.74
C PRO A 101 -18.56 -12.70 32.72
N THR A 102 -19.23 -13.55 31.95
CA THR A 102 -18.86 -14.95 31.66
C THR A 102 -17.79 -15.07 30.57
N ASN A 103 -17.57 -14.03 29.75
CA ASN A 103 -16.51 -14.05 28.75
C ASN A 103 -15.15 -13.73 29.41
N PRO A 104 -14.13 -14.58 29.25
CA PRO A 104 -12.81 -14.33 29.84
C PRO A 104 -12.15 -13.05 29.30
N GLY A 105 -12.53 -12.60 28.10
CA GLY A 105 -12.06 -11.34 27.51
C GLY A 105 -12.78 -10.07 27.99
N SER A 106 -13.82 -10.19 28.82
CA SER A 106 -14.55 -9.04 29.37
C SER A 106 -13.98 -8.55 30.70
N LYS A 107 -13.05 -9.30 31.31
CA LYS A 107 -12.48 -9.00 32.61
C LYS A 107 -11.14 -8.31 32.43
N ASP A 108 -10.95 -7.23 33.18
CA ASP A 108 -9.66 -6.56 33.23
C ASP A 108 -8.59 -7.52 33.78
N PRO A 109 -7.34 -7.42 33.31
CA PRO A 109 -6.23 -8.21 33.83
C PRO A 109 -6.06 -8.02 35.34
N THR A 110 -5.58 -9.08 36.01
CA THR A 110 -5.30 -9.06 37.46
C THR A 110 -4.03 -8.26 37.82
N ASP A 111 -3.32 -7.69 36.83
CA ASP A 111 -2.11 -6.89 37.04
C ASP A 111 -2.44 -5.60 37.85
N PRO A 112 -1.84 -5.41 39.05
CA PRO A 112 -2.07 -4.22 39.88
C PRO A 112 -1.74 -2.89 39.18
N PHE A 113 -0.87 -2.90 38.18
CA PHE A 113 -0.46 -1.72 37.43
C PHE A 113 -1.28 -1.47 36.16
N PHE A 114 -2.23 -2.34 35.82
CA PHE A 114 -3.05 -2.23 34.60
C PHE A 114 -3.76 -0.87 34.48
N LYS A 115 -4.24 -0.31 35.59
CA LYS A 115 -4.88 1.02 35.66
C LYS A 115 -4.01 2.17 35.13
N TYR A 116 -2.69 2.01 35.11
CA TYR A 116 -1.75 3.01 34.59
C TYR A 116 -1.38 2.77 33.11
N GLN A 117 -1.69 1.60 32.56
CA GLN A 117 -1.38 1.20 31.19
C GLN A 117 -2.42 1.75 30.21
N TRP A 118 -2.42 3.08 30.03
CA TRP A 118 -3.40 3.79 29.20
C TRP A 118 -3.44 3.31 27.75
N TYR A 119 -2.32 2.80 27.22
CA TYR A 119 -2.24 2.29 25.86
C TYR A 119 -3.06 1.00 25.65
N LEU A 120 -3.35 0.25 26.71
CA LEU A 120 -4.25 -0.91 26.65
C LEU A 120 -5.71 -0.49 26.88
N LYS A 121 -5.97 0.30 27.92
CA LYS A 121 -7.30 0.79 28.28
C LYS A 121 -7.22 2.23 28.76
N ASN A 122 -7.79 3.15 27.97
CA ASN A 122 -7.77 4.58 28.28
C ASN A 122 -9.12 5.05 28.81
N VAL A 123 -9.16 5.32 30.12
CA VAL A 123 -10.34 5.87 30.81
C VAL A 123 -10.25 7.38 31.04
N GLY A 124 -9.20 8.04 30.53
CA GLY A 124 -8.93 9.46 30.79
C GLY A 124 -8.26 9.73 32.14
N GLN A 125 -7.57 8.73 32.71
CA GLN A 125 -6.98 8.75 34.06
C GLN A 125 -6.04 9.94 34.35
N ASN A 126 -5.44 10.54 33.32
CA ASN A 126 -4.50 11.67 33.44
C ASN A 126 -4.94 12.87 32.58
N GLY A 127 -6.26 13.09 32.43
CA GLY A 127 -6.79 14.17 31.59
C GLY A 127 -6.61 13.94 30.09
N GLY A 128 -6.23 12.72 29.69
CA GLY A 128 -6.21 12.30 28.29
C GLY A 128 -7.62 12.10 27.72
N LYS A 129 -7.73 12.02 26.40
CA LYS A 129 -9.00 11.72 25.72
C LYS A 129 -9.35 10.23 25.92
N PRO A 130 -10.48 9.89 26.57
CA PRO A 130 -10.88 8.49 26.76
C PRO A 130 -11.03 7.74 25.43
N LYS A 131 -10.82 6.42 25.44
CA LYS A 131 -10.87 5.51 24.28
C LYS A 131 -9.83 5.77 23.18
N LEU A 132 -8.89 6.69 23.40
CA LEU A 132 -7.72 6.82 22.54
C LEU A 132 -6.66 5.81 23.02
N ASP A 133 -6.89 4.53 22.71
CA ASP A 133 -6.07 3.38 23.07
C ASP A 133 -5.99 2.37 21.90
N LEU A 134 -5.32 1.23 22.14
CA LEU A 134 -5.18 0.15 21.15
C LEU A 134 -6.45 -0.70 20.97
N ASN A 135 -7.51 -0.47 21.77
CA ASN A 135 -8.75 -1.26 21.79
C ASN A 135 -8.51 -2.78 21.91
N VAL A 136 -7.59 -3.19 22.79
CA VAL A 136 -7.21 -4.60 22.97
C VAL A 136 -8.32 -5.44 23.60
N GLU A 137 -9.26 -4.83 24.33
CA GLU A 137 -10.41 -5.51 24.93
C GLU A 137 -11.24 -6.26 23.88
N ALA A 138 -11.43 -5.67 22.69
CA ALA A 138 -12.14 -6.32 21.59
C ALA A 138 -11.39 -7.57 21.09
N ALA A 139 -10.06 -7.55 21.06
CA ALA A 139 -9.25 -8.71 20.68
C ALA A 139 -9.28 -9.80 21.75
N TRP A 140 -9.22 -9.43 23.03
CA TRP A 140 -9.35 -10.36 24.15
C TRP A 140 -10.74 -11.00 24.22
N ALA A 141 -11.80 -10.25 23.91
CA ALA A 141 -13.16 -10.79 23.78
C ALA A 141 -13.27 -11.82 22.64
N GLN A 142 -12.44 -11.71 21.59
CA GLN A 142 -12.30 -12.73 20.54
C GLN A 142 -11.39 -13.90 20.95
N GLY A 143 -10.86 -13.91 22.17
CA GLY A 143 -9.88 -14.89 22.64
C GLY A 143 -8.48 -14.74 22.04
N VAL A 144 -8.18 -13.61 21.39
CA VAL A 144 -6.86 -13.35 20.79
C VAL A 144 -5.90 -12.88 21.87
N THR A 145 -5.00 -13.76 22.29
CA THR A 145 -4.01 -13.50 23.35
C THR A 145 -2.57 -13.37 22.85
N GLY A 146 -2.32 -13.74 21.58
CA GLY A 146 -0.97 -13.86 21.04
C GLY A 146 -0.29 -15.21 21.31
N LYS A 147 -0.98 -16.18 21.91
CA LYS A 147 -0.47 -17.56 22.07
C LYS A 147 -0.10 -18.14 20.69
N ASN A 148 1.04 -18.82 20.60
CA ASN A 148 1.61 -19.38 19.36
C ASN A 148 2.03 -18.33 18.32
N VAL A 149 2.26 -17.08 18.71
CA VAL A 149 2.87 -16.05 17.85
C VAL A 149 4.33 -15.86 18.26
N THR A 150 5.25 -15.97 17.30
CA THR A 150 6.67 -15.69 17.52
C THR A 150 6.97 -14.23 17.20
N THR A 151 7.45 -13.49 18.19
CA THR A 151 7.90 -12.11 18.06
C THR A 151 9.38 -12.05 18.43
N ALA A 152 10.22 -11.54 17.52
CA ALA A 152 11.62 -11.30 17.79
C ALA A 152 11.83 -9.82 18.15
N ILE A 153 12.56 -9.56 19.24
CA ILE A 153 12.94 -8.23 19.70
C ILE A 153 14.46 -8.22 19.79
N MET A 154 15.10 -7.35 19.01
CA MET A 154 16.53 -7.08 19.10
C MET A 154 16.66 -5.74 19.82
N ASP A 155 16.88 -5.81 21.12
CA ASP A 155 17.12 -4.69 22.03
C ASP A 155 18.56 -4.75 22.54
N ASP A 156 18.96 -3.77 23.35
CA ASP A 156 20.33 -3.56 23.83
C ASP A 156 20.94 -4.67 24.70
#